data_AF-A0A935E830-F1
#
_entry.id   AF-A0A935E830-F1
#
_cell.length_a   1.000
_cell.length_b   1.000
_cell.length_c   1.000
_cell.angle_alpha   90.00
_cell.angle_beta   90.00
_cell.angle_gamma   90.00
#
_symmetry.space_group_name_H-M   'P 1'
#
loop_
_entity.id
_entity.type
_entity.pdbx_description
1 polymer ?
#
loop_
_entity_poly.entity_id
_entity_poly.type
_entity_poly.pdbx_seq_one_letter_code
_entity_poly.pdbx_strand_id
1 'polypeptide(L)'
;MSRRFGWFGVVVQVARRPGLWRTAVRQARLLVPARWWATGRRLPMPSAEYLRFRVQTAEGGDGTAPLRPGDAVAYLAWCRSWRALEQSRSSVDGGRC
;
A
#
# COMPACT_ATOMS: atom_id res chain seq x y z
N MET A 1 17.07 -17.01 7.96
CA MET A 1 16.60 -17.35 6.60
C MET A 1 16.12 -16.10 5.88
N SER A 2 16.86 -15.69 4.86
CA SER A 2 16.63 -14.47 4.07
C SER A 2 15.31 -14.56 3.31
N ARG A 3 14.33 -13.78 3.79
CA ARG A 3 12.99 -13.61 3.26
C ARG A 3 13.06 -12.95 1.87
N ARG A 4 13.37 -13.72 0.82
CA ARG A 4 13.24 -13.27 -0.57
C ARG A 4 11.74 -13.25 -0.94
N PHE A 5 11.06 -12.22 -0.45
CA PHE A 5 9.72 -11.83 -0.85
C PHE A 5 9.61 -11.77 -2.38
N GLY A 6 8.61 -12.44 -2.95
CA GLY A 6 8.21 -12.29 -4.35
C GLY A 6 7.50 -10.97 -4.60
N TRP A 7 8.16 -9.83 -4.34
CA TRP A 7 7.63 -8.48 -4.62
C TRP A 7 7.25 -8.28 -6.09
N PHE A 8 7.85 -9.04 -6.99
CA PHE A 8 7.41 -9.12 -8.38
C PHE A 8 5.94 -9.50 -8.52
N GLY A 9 5.44 -10.45 -7.73
CA GLY A 9 4.04 -10.84 -7.73
C GLY A 9 3.12 -9.71 -7.28
N VAL A 10 3.55 -8.93 -6.27
CA VAL A 10 2.83 -7.73 -5.82
C VAL A 10 2.76 -6.69 -6.93
N VAL A 11 3.89 -6.37 -7.56
CA VAL A 11 3.95 -5.38 -8.65
C VAL A 11 3.08 -5.82 -9.83
N VAL A 12 3.14 -7.09 -10.24
CA VAL A 12 2.33 -7.62 -11.34
C VAL A 12 0.83 -7.56 -11.01
N GLN A 13 0.43 -7.89 -9.78
CA GLN A 13 -0.98 -7.82 -9.36
C GLN A 13 -1.52 -6.40 -9.33
N VAL A 14 -0.70 -5.43 -8.87
CA VAL A 14 -1.04 -4.01 -8.92
C VAL A 14 -1.06 -3.49 -10.36
N ALA A 15 -0.09 -3.90 -11.18
CA ALA A 15 -0.03 -3.55 -12.61
C ALA A 15 -1.26 -4.03 -13.37
N ARG A 16 -1.82 -5.20 -13.03
CA ARG A 16 -3.09 -5.70 -13.63
C ARG A 16 -4.33 -4.89 -13.26
N ARG A 17 -4.26 -3.94 -12.32
CA ARG A 17 -5.40 -3.13 -11.85
C ARG A 17 -5.20 -1.64 -12.13
N PRO A 18 -5.51 -1.14 -13.34
CA PRO A 18 -5.27 0.26 -13.74
C PRO A 18 -5.97 1.28 -12.82
N GLY A 19 -7.15 0.93 -12.28
CA GLY A 19 -7.88 1.77 -11.33
C GLY A 19 -7.22 1.94 -9.95
N LEU A 20 -6.13 1.23 -9.67
CA LEU A 20 -5.35 1.34 -8.42
C LEU A 20 -3.96 1.96 -8.64
N TRP A 21 -3.57 2.26 -9.89
CA TRP A 21 -2.21 2.77 -10.16
C TRP A 21 -1.96 4.12 -9.51
N ARG A 22 -2.91 5.05 -9.61
CA ARG A 22 -2.78 6.39 -9.00
C ARG A 22 -2.65 6.31 -7.48
N THR A 23 -3.44 5.46 -6.84
CA THR A 23 -3.36 5.26 -5.38
C THR A 23 -2.06 4.56 -5.00
N ALA A 24 -1.64 3.55 -5.77
CA ALA A 24 -0.38 2.84 -5.57
C ALA A 24 0.83 3.75 -5.65
N VAL A 25 0.95 4.57 -6.70
CA VAL A 25 2.07 5.51 -6.88
C VAL A 25 2.11 6.55 -5.76
N ARG A 26 0.95 7.08 -5.36
CA ARG A 26 0.90 8.08 -4.28
C ARG A 26 1.29 7.48 -2.93
N GLN A 27 0.75 6.30 -2.59
CA GLN A 27 1.13 5.60 -1.37
C GLN A 27 2.61 5.21 -1.40
N ALA A 28 3.12 4.76 -2.55
CA ALA A 28 4.56 4.49 -2.71
C ALA A 28 5.39 5.74 -2.46
N ARG A 29 5.01 6.91 -2.98
CA ARG A 29 5.74 8.17 -2.70
C ARG A 29 5.72 8.60 -1.23
N LEU A 30 4.67 8.25 -0.49
CA LEU A 30 4.55 8.58 0.93
C LEU A 30 5.30 7.62 1.83
N LEU A 31 5.27 6.33 1.51
CA LEU A 31 5.81 5.25 2.36
C LEU A 31 7.22 4.82 1.97
N VAL A 32 7.62 5.03 0.72
CA VAL A 32 8.91 4.58 0.21
C VAL A 32 9.91 5.74 0.30
N PRO A 33 11.08 5.53 0.93
CA PRO A 33 12.07 6.60 1.10
C PRO A 33 12.55 7.11 -0.26
N ALA A 34 12.55 8.43 -0.48
CA ALA A 34 12.80 9.11 -1.76
C ALA A 34 14.07 8.65 -2.52
N ARG A 35 15.02 8.01 -1.83
CA ARG A 35 16.31 7.55 -2.37
C ARG A 35 16.39 6.03 -2.53
N TRP A 36 15.27 5.31 -2.57
CA TRP A 36 15.26 3.83 -2.65
C TRP A 36 16.07 3.29 -3.84
N TRP A 37 16.04 4.01 -4.98
CA TRP A 37 16.83 3.68 -6.17
C TRP A 37 18.34 3.82 -5.95
N ALA A 38 18.77 4.78 -5.11
CA ALA A 38 20.17 5.01 -4.80
C ALA A 38 20.75 3.97 -3.82
N THR A 39 19.89 3.27 -3.07
CA THR A 39 20.30 2.22 -2.11
C THR A 39 20.42 0.83 -2.74
N GLY A 40 20.30 0.72 -4.07
CA GLY A 40 20.34 -0.57 -4.79
C GLY A 40 19.03 -1.38 -4.72
N ARG A 41 17.96 -0.83 -4.13
CA ARG A 41 16.62 -1.42 -4.19
C ARG A 41 15.96 -1.05 -5.52
N ARG A 42 15.88 -2.02 -6.43
CA ARG A 42 15.25 -1.84 -7.76
C ARG A 42 13.74 -1.62 -7.70
N LEU A 43 13.09 -1.88 -6.56
CA LEU A 43 11.65 -1.75 -6.40
C LEU A 43 11.30 -0.73 -5.31
N PRO A 44 10.22 0.05 -5.49
CA PRO A 44 9.67 0.92 -4.46
C PRO A 44 9.02 0.09 -3.35
N MET A 45 9.83 -0.33 -2.38
CA MET A 45 9.39 -1.15 -1.26
C MET A 45 9.29 -0.30 0.01
N PRO A 46 8.13 -0.30 0.70
CA PRO A 46 8.00 0.27 2.04
C PRO A 46 9.03 -0.31 3.01
N SER A 47 9.30 0.40 4.10
CA SER A 47 10.18 -0.10 5.17
C SER A 47 9.63 -1.39 5.78
N ALA A 48 10.54 -2.25 6.27
CA ALA A 48 10.14 -3.52 6.88
C ALA A 48 9.37 -3.29 8.19
N GLU A 49 9.70 -2.24 8.97
CA GLU A 49 8.92 -1.86 10.15
C GLU A 49 7.47 -1.51 9.79
N TYR A 50 7.27 -0.74 8.71
CA TYR A 50 5.92 -0.35 8.29
C TYR A 50 5.07 -1.57 7.90
N LEU A 51 5.67 -2.53 7.18
CA LEU A 51 4.98 -3.76 6.79
C LEU A 51 4.64 -4.61 8.01
N ARG A 52 5.57 -4.76 8.96
CA ARG A 52 5.32 -5.50 10.21
C ARG A 52 4.17 -4.88 11.01
N PHE A 53 4.17 -3.57 11.15
CA PHE A 53 3.10 -2.82 11.80
C PHE A 53 1.76 -3.02 11.08
N ARG A 54 1.74 -2.99 9.74
CA ARG A 54 0.53 -3.23 8.94
C ARG A 54 -0.03 -4.64 9.12
N VAL A 55 0.82 -5.67 9.17
CA VAL A 55 0.37 -7.05 9.45
C VAL A 55 -0.19 -7.15 10.85
N GLN A 56 0.52 -6.60 11.83
CA GLN A 56 0.08 -6.61 13.23
C GLN A 56 -1.29 -5.95 13.41
N THR A 57 -1.54 -4.82 12.74
CA THR A 57 -2.82 -4.10 12.83
C THR A 57 -3.93 -4.70 11.97
N ALA A 58 -3.62 -5.36 10.85
CA ALA A 58 -4.63 -5.98 9.99
C ALA A 58 -5.05 -7.38 10.46
N GLU A 59 -4.10 -8.19 10.94
CA GLU A 59 -4.33 -9.61 11.28
C GLU A 59 -4.39 -9.87 12.79
N GLY A 60 -4.10 -8.88 13.63
CA GLY A 60 -4.20 -9.00 15.10
C GLY A 60 -3.12 -9.87 15.76
N GLY A 61 -2.00 -10.15 15.08
CA GLY A 61 -0.89 -10.98 15.58
C GLY A 61 0.41 -10.21 15.87
N ASP A 62 1.54 -10.92 15.98
CA ASP A 62 2.88 -10.36 16.25
C ASP A 62 3.58 -9.72 15.01
N GLY A 63 2.84 -9.60 13.90
CA GLY A 63 3.34 -9.08 12.64
C GLY A 63 4.24 -10.05 11.85
N THR A 64 4.25 -11.34 12.20
CA THR A 64 5.04 -12.36 11.49
C THR A 64 4.29 -13.09 10.37
N ALA A 65 2.97 -12.84 10.24
CA ALA A 65 2.16 -13.45 9.19
C ALA A 65 2.77 -13.18 7.79
N PRO A 66 2.78 -14.17 6.90
CA PRO A 66 3.39 -14.03 5.59
C PRO A 66 2.58 -13.08 4.72
N LEU A 67 3.19 -11.98 4.28
CA LEU A 67 2.57 -11.06 3.32
C LEU A 67 2.36 -11.77 1.98
N ARG A 68 1.11 -11.89 1.58
CA ARG A 68 0.72 -12.40 0.27
C ARG A 68 0.62 -11.24 -0.74
N PRO A 69 0.82 -11.52 -2.04
CA PRO A 69 0.61 -10.51 -3.08
C PRO A 69 -0.80 -9.89 -3.07
N GLY A 70 -1.81 -10.65 -2.66
CA GLY A 70 -3.18 -10.19 -2.52
C GLY A 70 -3.37 -9.12 -1.43
N ASP A 71 -2.58 -9.16 -0.36
CA ASP A 71 -2.74 -8.26 0.79
C ASP A 71 -2.38 -6.82 0.41
N ALA A 72 -1.38 -6.65 -0.46
CA ALA A 72 -1.03 -5.34 -1.01
C ALA A 72 -2.17 -4.75 -1.86
N VAL A 73 -2.87 -5.59 -2.62
CA VAL A 73 -4.01 -5.18 -3.43
C VAL A 73 -5.22 -4.84 -2.57
N ALA A 74 -5.50 -5.66 -1.54
CA ALA A 74 -6.55 -5.40 -0.56
C ALA A 74 -6.31 -4.07 0.15
N TYR A 75 -5.07 -3.80 0.56
CA TYR A 75 -4.67 -2.53 1.16
C TYR A 75 -4.90 -1.33 0.22
N LEU A 76 -4.47 -1.42 -1.04
CA LEU A 76 -4.65 -0.34 -2.01
C LEU A 76 -6.13 -0.09 -2.35
N ALA A 77 -6.93 -1.15 -2.40
CA ALA A 77 -8.37 -1.05 -2.58
C ALA A 77 -9.04 -0.34 -1.39
N TRP A 78 -8.62 -0.67 -0.16
CA TRP A 78 -9.08 -0.02 1.07
C TRP A 78 -8.66 1.47 1.12
N CYS A 79 -7.42 1.80 0.77
CA CYS A 79 -6.99 3.20 0.68
C CYS A 79 -7.80 3.99 -0.37
N ARG A 80 -8.20 3.34 -1.47
CA ARG A 80 -9.06 3.98 -2.49
C ARG A 80 -10.47 4.22 -1.95
N SER A 81 -11.08 3.24 -1.28
CA SER A 81 -12.44 3.38 -0.76
C SER A 81 -12.53 4.46 0.31
N TRP A 82 -11.57 4.51 1.24
CA TRP A 82 -11.49 5.57 2.25
C TRP A 82 -11.43 6.97 1.65
N ARG A 83 -10.67 7.13 0.56
CA ARG A 83 -10.57 8.42 -0.12
C ARG A 83 -11.85 8.80 -0.87
N ALA A 84 -12.52 7.81 -1.47
CA ALA A 84 -13.82 8.03 -2.10
C ALA A 84 -14.87 8.44 -1.06
N LEU A 85 -14.86 7.81 0.11
CA LEU A 85 -15.71 8.18 1.24
C LEU A 85 -15.41 9.60 1.73
N GLU A 86 -14.14 9.96 1.92
CA GLU A 86 -13.74 11.32 2.30
C GLU A 86 -14.24 12.36 1.29
N GLN A 87 -14.07 12.09 -0.01
CA GLN A 87 -14.52 12.97 -1.09
C GLN A 87 -16.04 13.20 -1.06
N SER A 88 -16.81 12.14 -0.76
CA SER A 88 -18.27 12.26 -0.62
C SER A 88 -18.69 13.06 0.62
N ARG A 89 -17.96 12.93 1.73
CA ARG A 89 -18.21 13.71 2.95
C ARG A 89 -17.95 15.20 2.72
N SER A 90 -16.83 15.56 2.09
CA SER A 90 -16.53 16.96 1.75
C SER A 90 -17.56 17.58 0.81
N SER A 91 -18.16 16.78 -0.09
CA SER A 91 -19.23 17.26 -0.99
C SER A 91 -20.55 17.55 -0.27
N VAL A 92 -20.85 16.82 0.81
CA VAL A 92 -22.05 17.06 1.63
C VAL A 92 -21.85 18.30 2.51
N ASP A 93 -20.65 18.48 3.06
CA ASP A 93 -20.35 19.61 3.95
C ASP A 93 -20.15 20.94 3.18
N GLY A 94 -19.74 20.90 1.91
CA GLY A 94 -19.60 22.09 1.06
C GLY A 94 -20.91 22.64 0.47
N GLY A 95 -22.05 21.97 0.69
CA GLY A 95 -23.37 22.33 0.16
C GLY A 95 -24.27 23.11 1.11
N ARG A 96 -23.74 23.66 2.22
CA ARG A 96 -24.54 24.38 3.22
C ARG A 96 -23.98 25.77 3.49
N CYS A 97 -24.44 26.74 2.71
CA CYS A 97 -24.73 28.13 3.07
C CYS A 97 -25.83 28.60 2.13
#